data_AF-A0AAD4ZQE8-F1
#
_entry.id   AF-A0AAD4ZQE8-F1
#
_cell.length_a   1.000
_cell.length_b   1.000
_cell.length_c   1.000
_cell.angle_alpha   90.00
_cell.angle_beta   90.00
_cell.angle_gamma   90.00
#
_symmetry.space_group_name_H-M   'P 1'
#
loop_
_entity.id
_entity.type
_entity.pdbx_description
1 polymer ?
#
loop_
_entity_poly.entity_id
_entity_poly.type
_entity_poly.pdbx_seq_one_letter_code
_entity_poly.pdbx_strand_id
1 'polypeptide(L)'
;MDIVESKQISEPIKSEAQISHLALDIGGSLIKLVYFSTNSDSSSSSKDSVAVSSGNEGRPVLEGKLHFAKFETAKINDCIDVIRSKQLRLSGFQKHGAPAGEKCTIKATGGGAYKYADLFKEKLGICLDKEDEMDCLVAGSNFLLKAVHTEAFTYMDGQKEFVQIDHDDLYPYMLVNIGSGVSMIKVDGPGKFERVSGTNVGGGTFWGLGEAFNKVQEF
;
A
#
# COMPACT_ATOMS: atom_id res chain seq x y z
N MET A 1 -1.55 -14.05 -6.30
CA MET A 1 -1.87 -12.84 -5.56
C MET A 1 -2.64 -11.99 -6.54
N ASP A 2 -3.95 -11.92 -6.33
CA ASP A 2 -4.77 -10.96 -7.06
C ASP A 2 -4.59 -9.59 -6.39
N ILE A 3 -4.39 -8.57 -7.22
CA ILE A 3 -4.45 -7.17 -6.78
C ILE A 3 -5.85 -6.64 -7.07
N VAL A 4 -6.51 -6.14 -6.03
CA VAL A 4 -7.83 -5.51 -6.12
C VAL A 4 -7.68 -4.03 -5.78
N GLU A 5 -7.80 -3.18 -6.80
CA GLU A 5 -7.83 -1.73 -6.64
C GLU A 5 -9.28 -1.25 -6.43
N SER A 6 -9.60 -0.75 -5.24
CA SER A 6 -10.94 -0.23 -4.94
C SER A 6 -10.90 1.30 -5.01
N LYS A 7 -11.49 1.90 -6.05
CA LYS A 7 -11.51 3.38 -6.23
C LYS A 7 -12.31 4.14 -5.17
N GLN A 8 -13.18 3.45 -4.46
CA GLN A 8 -13.86 3.86 -3.22
C GLN A 8 -14.35 2.57 -2.57
N ILE A 9 -14.06 2.33 -1.28
CA ILE A 9 -14.70 1.22 -0.55
C ILE A 9 -16.10 1.69 -0.15
N SER A 10 -17.00 1.83 -1.13
CA SER A 10 -18.43 2.04 -0.90
C SER A 10 -19.21 0.72 -0.95
N GLU A 11 -18.59 -0.36 -1.44
CA GLU A 11 -19.21 -1.67 -1.42
C GLU A 11 -19.01 -2.35 -0.05
N PRO A 12 -20.09 -2.72 0.66
CA PRO A 12 -19.98 -3.61 1.80
C PRO A 12 -19.42 -4.93 1.30
N ILE A 13 -18.22 -5.29 1.77
CA ILE A 13 -17.57 -6.57 1.43
C ILE A 13 -18.49 -7.70 1.89
N LYS A 14 -19.18 -8.32 0.92
CA LYS A 14 -20.12 -9.43 1.11
C LYS A 14 -19.43 -10.76 1.46
N SER A 15 -18.10 -10.85 1.49
CA SER A 15 -17.40 -12.12 1.76
C SER A 15 -16.85 -12.23 3.19
N GLU A 16 -16.84 -13.45 3.72
CA GLU A 16 -16.34 -13.87 5.03
C GLU A 16 -14.80 -13.81 5.15
N ALA A 17 -14.11 -13.15 4.23
CA ALA A 17 -12.65 -13.18 4.14
C ALA A 17 -11.98 -12.56 5.38
N GLN A 18 -11.08 -13.32 6.00
CA GLN A 18 -10.29 -12.87 7.14
C GLN A 18 -9.17 -11.94 6.67
N ILE A 19 -9.09 -10.76 7.26
CA ILE A 19 -7.97 -9.83 7.05
C ILE A 19 -6.83 -10.28 7.96
N SER A 20 -5.68 -10.59 7.37
CA SER A 20 -4.51 -11.07 8.12
C SER A 20 -3.38 -10.07 8.21
N HIS A 21 -3.38 -8.99 7.42
CA HIS A 21 -2.40 -7.89 7.52
C HIS A 21 -3.06 -6.57 7.08
N LEU A 22 -2.68 -5.46 7.71
CA LEU A 22 -3.08 -4.10 7.32
C LEU A 22 -1.88 -3.15 7.52
N ALA A 23 -1.66 -2.27 6.56
CA ALA A 23 -0.61 -1.25 6.59
C ALA A 23 -1.10 0.09 6.01
N LEU A 24 -0.45 1.18 6.41
CA LEU A 24 -0.79 2.54 5.99
C LEU A 24 0.43 3.29 5.46
N ASP A 25 0.24 4.09 4.41
CA ASP A 25 1.12 5.22 4.07
C ASP A 25 0.31 6.51 4.26
N ILE A 26 0.66 7.30 5.27
CA ILE A 26 -0.03 8.54 5.60
C ILE A 26 0.81 9.71 5.08
N GLY A 27 0.59 10.06 3.81
CA GLY A 27 1.26 11.17 3.14
C GLY A 27 0.71 12.54 3.55
N GLY A 28 1.24 13.61 2.94
CA GLY A 28 0.75 14.98 3.18
C GLY A 28 -0.65 15.24 2.61
N SER A 29 -0.96 14.65 1.46
CA SER A 29 -2.22 14.86 0.74
C SER A 29 -3.11 13.61 0.75
N LEU A 30 -2.54 12.41 0.61
CA LEU A 30 -3.27 11.16 0.51
C LEU A 30 -2.79 10.15 1.54
N ILE A 31 -3.75 9.43 2.12
CA ILE A 31 -3.55 8.22 2.89
C ILE A 31 -3.78 7.03 1.96
N LYS A 32 -2.84 6.08 1.92
CA LYS A 32 -3.00 4.82 1.21
C LYS A 32 -3.09 3.71 2.25
N LEU A 33 -4.10 2.87 2.10
CA LEU A 33 -4.35 1.74 2.97
C LEU A 33 -4.22 0.48 2.13
N VAL A 34 -3.41 -0.45 2.62
CA VAL A 34 -3.24 -1.78 2.03
C VAL A 34 -3.62 -2.83 3.06
N TYR A 35 -4.42 -3.81 2.67
CA TYR A 35 -4.68 -4.96 3.52
C TYR A 35 -4.69 -6.26 2.71
N PHE A 36 -4.28 -7.35 3.35
CA PHE A 36 -4.27 -8.68 2.77
C PHE A 36 -5.40 -9.52 3.36
N SER A 37 -6.17 -10.17 2.50
CA SER A 37 -7.23 -11.10 2.88
C SER A 37 -6.97 -12.50 2.34
N THR A 38 -7.11 -13.52 3.17
CA THR A 38 -7.04 -14.93 2.75
C THR A 38 -8.43 -15.45 2.44
N ASN A 39 -8.55 -16.29 1.40
CA ASN A 39 -9.79 -17.02 1.14
C ASN A 39 -9.82 -18.24 2.08
N SER A 40 -10.84 -18.37 2.91
CA SER A 40 -11.03 -19.52 3.82
C SER A 40 -11.54 -20.77 3.09
N ASP A 41 -12.01 -20.64 1.85
CA ASP A 41 -12.59 -21.76 1.10
C ASP A 41 -11.55 -22.42 0.18
N SER A 42 -10.86 -23.42 0.75
CA SER A 42 -10.09 -24.40 0.00
C SER A 42 -11.02 -25.30 -0.83
N SER A 43 -11.54 -24.81 -1.96
CA SER A 43 -12.19 -25.70 -2.95
C SER A 43 -12.37 -25.16 -4.37
N SER A 44 -11.80 -24.01 -4.75
CA SER A 44 -11.82 -23.58 -6.17
C SER A 44 -10.45 -23.13 -6.66
N SER A 45 -9.82 -24.00 -7.45
CA SER A 45 -8.63 -23.72 -8.25
C SER A 45 -8.94 -22.62 -9.27
N SER A 46 -8.80 -21.36 -8.87
CA SER A 46 -8.83 -20.21 -9.75
C SER A 46 -7.42 -20.04 -10.31
N LYS A 47 -7.25 -20.05 -11.63
CA LYS A 47 -5.95 -20.03 -12.32
C LYS A 47 -5.17 -18.70 -12.21
N ASP A 48 -5.61 -17.76 -11.39
CA ASP A 48 -5.04 -16.41 -11.28
C ASP A 48 -4.22 -16.19 -9.99
N SER A 49 -4.08 -17.20 -9.11
CA SER A 49 -3.28 -17.06 -7.90
C SER A 49 -1.77 -17.14 -8.16
N VAL A 50 -1.13 -15.97 -8.33
CA VAL A 50 0.34 -15.84 -8.23
C VAL A 50 0.85 -16.30 -6.85
N ALA A 51 1.70 -17.32 -6.84
CA ALA A 51 2.42 -17.80 -5.68
C ALA A 51 3.69 -16.99 -5.46
N VAL A 52 3.90 -16.45 -4.25
CA VAL A 52 5.20 -15.90 -3.85
C VAL A 52 6.03 -17.06 -3.28
N SER A 53 7.06 -17.50 -4.01
CA SER A 53 7.98 -18.56 -3.58
C SER A 53 9.16 -17.96 -2.82
N SER A 54 9.48 -18.53 -1.66
CA SER A 54 10.73 -18.26 -0.95
C SER A 54 11.32 -19.59 -0.50
N GLY A 55 12.38 -20.05 -1.18
CA GLY A 55 13.27 -21.13 -0.76
C GLY A 55 12.74 -22.58 -0.84
N ASN A 56 13.42 -23.39 -1.65
CA ASN A 56 13.57 -24.86 -1.71
C ASN A 56 12.43 -25.87 -1.44
N GLU A 57 11.22 -25.48 -1.07
CA GLU A 57 10.05 -26.36 -1.09
C GLU A 57 8.88 -25.65 -1.78
N GLY A 58 8.50 -26.14 -2.96
CA GLY A 58 7.56 -25.51 -3.90
C GLY A 58 6.10 -25.44 -3.46
N ARG A 59 5.83 -24.85 -2.29
CA ARG A 59 4.48 -24.56 -1.78
C ARG A 59 4.31 -23.04 -1.68
N PRO A 60 3.25 -22.43 -2.26
CA PRO A 60 2.93 -21.03 -2.02
C PRO A 60 2.66 -20.83 -0.52
N VAL A 61 3.41 -19.94 0.14
CA VAL A 61 3.30 -19.76 1.60
C VAL A 61 1.99 -19.06 1.98
N LEU A 62 1.39 -18.24 1.10
CA LEU A 62 0.12 -17.54 1.35
C LEU A 62 -0.66 -17.34 0.04
N GLU A 63 -1.87 -17.90 -0.04
CA GLU A 63 -2.84 -17.62 -1.11
C GLU A 63 -3.86 -16.58 -0.61
N GLY A 64 -4.01 -15.48 -1.35
CA GLY A 64 -4.94 -14.41 -0.98
C GLY A 64 -4.86 -13.20 -1.89
N LYS A 65 -5.54 -12.13 -1.47
CA LYS A 65 -5.70 -10.89 -2.25
C LYS A 65 -5.16 -9.69 -1.49
N LEU A 66 -4.41 -8.83 -2.20
CA LEU A 66 -4.08 -7.49 -1.72
C LEU A 66 -5.16 -6.52 -2.15
N HIS A 67 -5.62 -5.72 -1.21
CA HIS A 67 -6.61 -4.68 -1.43
C HIS A 67 -5.99 -3.33 -1.19
N PHE A 68 -6.27 -2.41 -2.11
CA PHE A 68 -5.77 -1.04 -2.06
C PHE A 68 -6.94 -0.07 -1.93
N ALA A 69 -6.80 0.89 -1.03
CA ALA A 69 -7.72 2.01 -0.86
C ALA A 69 -6.97 3.30 -0.60
N LYS A 70 -7.56 4.42 -0.99
CA LYS A 70 -7.00 5.75 -0.78
C LYS A 70 -8.03 6.69 -0.16
N PHE A 71 -7.54 7.60 0.67
CA PHE A 71 -8.32 8.65 1.32
C PHE A 71 -7.57 9.97 1.24
N GLU A 72 -8.30 11.09 1.23
CA GLU A 72 -7.68 12.39 1.44
C GLU A 72 -7.21 12.50 2.89
N THR A 73 -5.99 13.01 3.10
CA THR A 73 -5.45 13.20 4.45
C THR A 73 -6.24 14.23 5.24
N ALA A 74 -6.83 15.21 4.55
CA ALA A 74 -7.77 16.16 5.13
C ALA A 74 -9.05 15.49 5.68
N LYS A 75 -9.44 14.34 5.13
CA LYS A 75 -10.60 13.52 5.53
C LYS A 75 -10.16 12.24 6.26
N ILE A 76 -9.15 12.35 7.12
CA ILE A 76 -8.58 11.20 7.85
C ILE A 76 -9.62 10.36 8.62
N ASN A 77 -10.72 10.98 9.08
CA ASN A 77 -11.79 10.26 9.77
C ASN A 77 -12.45 9.21 8.87
N ASP A 78 -12.55 9.43 7.55
CA ASP A 78 -13.09 8.45 6.61
C ASP A 78 -12.21 7.17 6.59
N CYS A 79 -10.89 7.35 6.64
CA CYS A 79 -9.95 6.23 6.75
C CYS A 79 -10.12 5.49 8.08
N ILE A 80 -10.25 6.24 9.19
CA ILE A 80 -10.47 5.69 10.53
C ILE A 80 -11.76 4.87 10.58
N ASP A 81 -12.84 5.36 9.99
CA ASP A 81 -14.14 4.67 9.98
C ASP A 81 -14.09 3.39 9.13
N VAL A 82 -13.39 3.41 7.99
CA VAL A 82 -13.14 2.19 7.21
C VAL A 82 -12.32 1.19 8.02
N ILE A 83 -11.25 1.62 8.70
CA ILE A 83 -10.45 0.73 9.54
C ILE A 83 -11.31 0.17 10.68
N ARG A 84 -12.12 0.99 11.37
CA ARG A 84 -13.03 0.54 12.42
C ARG A 84 -13.97 -0.55 11.93
N SER A 85 -14.58 -0.37 10.75
CA SER A 85 -15.47 -1.36 10.14
C SER A 85 -14.76 -2.68 9.83
N LYS A 86 -13.46 -2.62 9.49
CA LYS A 86 -12.60 -3.79 9.23
C LYS A 86 -11.98 -4.37 10.50
N GLN A 87 -11.80 -3.58 11.55
CA GLN A 87 -11.15 -3.96 12.82
C GLN A 87 -11.97 -5.02 13.57
N LEU A 88 -13.29 -5.03 13.38
CA LEU A 88 -14.16 -6.11 13.83
C LEU A 88 -13.75 -7.48 13.26
N ARG A 89 -13.07 -7.53 12.10
CA ARG A 89 -12.54 -8.74 11.45
C ARG A 89 -11.05 -8.99 11.73
N LEU A 90 -10.31 -7.98 12.17
CA LEU A 90 -8.95 -8.14 12.71
C LEU A 90 -8.96 -8.82 14.09
N SER A 91 -10.10 -8.89 14.77
CA SER A 91 -10.25 -9.56 16.07
C SER A 91 -9.89 -11.06 16.05
N GLY A 92 -9.83 -11.71 14.88
CA GLY A 92 -9.28 -13.06 14.72
C GLY A 92 -7.76 -13.18 14.98
N PHE A 93 -7.05 -12.06 15.15
CA PHE A 93 -5.67 -12.04 15.65
C PHE A 93 -5.57 -12.40 17.14
N GLN A 94 -6.67 -12.27 17.90
CA GLN A 94 -6.76 -12.81 19.25
C GLN A 94 -7.09 -14.30 19.13
N LYS A 95 -6.06 -15.13 18.95
CA LYS A 95 -6.19 -16.55 19.30
C LYS A 95 -6.75 -16.63 20.73
N HIS A 96 -7.76 -17.48 20.92
CA HIS A 96 -8.25 -17.89 22.23
C HIS A 96 -7.07 -18.08 23.21
N GLY A 97 -6.86 -17.13 24.13
CA GLY A 97 -5.83 -17.21 25.17
C GLY A 97 -4.86 -16.03 25.31
N ALA A 98 -4.91 -14.99 24.47
CA ALA A 98 -4.06 -13.80 24.68
C ALA A 98 -4.54 -12.96 25.89
N PRO A 99 -3.63 -12.46 26.76
CA PRO A 99 -4.01 -11.68 27.93
C PRO A 99 -4.76 -10.40 27.52
N ALA A 100 -5.74 -10.00 28.32
CA ALA A 100 -6.45 -8.73 28.17
C ALA A 100 -5.45 -7.56 28.29
N GLY A 101 -4.92 -7.06 27.16
CA GLY A 101 -3.97 -5.95 27.14
C GLY A 101 -3.06 -5.85 25.92
N GLU A 102 -3.08 -6.80 24.99
CA GLU A 102 -2.21 -6.73 23.80
C GLU A 102 -2.68 -5.64 22.84
N LYS A 103 -1.86 -4.59 22.68
CA LYS A 103 -2.16 -3.42 21.85
C LYS A 103 -2.17 -3.82 20.38
N CYS A 104 -3.30 -3.63 19.71
CA CYS A 104 -3.39 -3.75 18.26
C CYS A 104 -2.40 -2.78 17.61
N THR A 105 -1.42 -3.31 16.88
CA THR A 105 -0.34 -2.53 16.28
C THR A 105 -0.37 -2.72 14.77
N ILE A 106 -0.28 -1.63 14.02
CA ILE A 106 -0.30 -1.63 12.55
C ILE A 106 0.93 -0.89 12.03
N LYS A 107 1.55 -1.44 10.98
CA LYS A 107 2.67 -0.81 10.29
C LYS A 107 2.19 0.44 9.53
N ALA A 108 2.89 1.55 9.71
CA ALA A 108 2.58 2.79 9.02
C ALA A 108 3.84 3.52 8.58
N THR A 109 3.80 4.14 7.41
CA THR A 109 4.88 4.99 6.91
C THR A 109 4.34 6.38 6.51
N GLY A 110 5.24 7.25 6.04
CA GLY A 110 4.97 8.64 5.71
C GLY A 110 4.95 9.56 6.93
N GLY A 111 5.10 10.87 6.70
CA GLY A 111 5.14 11.87 7.77
C GLY A 111 3.88 11.89 8.66
N GLY A 112 2.73 11.49 8.11
CA GLY A 112 1.47 11.38 8.84
C GLY A 112 1.44 10.26 9.88
N ALA A 113 2.26 9.22 9.75
CA ALA A 113 2.35 8.16 10.76
C ALA A 113 2.80 8.71 12.12
N TYR A 114 3.64 9.75 12.13
CA TYR A 114 3.99 10.48 13.35
C TYR A 114 2.88 11.44 13.76
N LYS A 115 2.43 12.30 12.83
CA LYS A 115 1.47 13.38 13.11
C LYS A 115 0.13 12.88 13.68
N TYR A 116 -0.34 11.71 13.24
CA TYR A 116 -1.66 11.18 13.57
C TYR A 116 -1.62 9.97 14.51
N ALA A 117 -0.45 9.61 15.07
CA ALA A 117 -0.32 8.44 15.94
C ALA A 117 -1.29 8.46 17.13
N ASP A 118 -1.41 9.59 17.83
CA ASP A 118 -2.30 9.72 18.98
C ASP A 118 -3.77 9.64 18.58
N LEU A 119 -4.14 10.14 17.41
CA LEU A 119 -5.51 10.07 16.90
C LEU A 119 -5.94 8.60 16.66
N PHE A 120 -5.07 7.79 16.05
CA PHE A 120 -5.32 6.37 15.85
C PHE A 120 -5.45 5.62 17.19
N LYS A 121 -4.58 5.95 18.14
CA LYS A 121 -4.61 5.37 19.47
C LYS A 121 -5.89 5.74 20.24
N GLU A 122 -6.33 6.99 20.17
CA GLU A 122 -7.56 7.46 20.82
C GLU A 122 -8.82 6.88 20.16
N LYS A 123 -8.92 6.92 18.82
CA LYS A 123 -10.15 6.57 18.10
C LYS A 123 -10.34 5.07 17.85
N LEU A 124 -9.25 4.30 17.82
CA LEU A 124 -9.25 2.88 17.47
C LEU A 124 -8.52 1.99 18.47
N GLY A 125 -7.80 2.54 19.44
CA GLY A 125 -6.92 1.77 20.32
C GLY A 125 -5.70 1.18 19.59
N ILE A 126 -5.39 1.67 18.38
CA ILE A 126 -4.33 1.15 17.52
C ILE A 126 -3.05 1.94 17.73
N CYS A 127 -1.93 1.26 17.93
CA CYS A 127 -0.60 1.88 17.89
C CYS A 127 -0.04 1.80 16.46
N LEU A 128 0.41 2.93 15.93
CA LEU A 128 1.13 2.95 14.66
C LEU A 128 2.60 2.62 14.91
N ASP A 129 3.05 1.51 14.32
CA ASP A 129 4.45 1.14 14.29
C ASP A 129 5.09 1.72 13.03
N LYS A 130 5.95 2.72 13.24
CA LYS A 130 6.42 3.60 12.18
C LYS A 130 7.59 2.95 11.43
N GLU A 131 7.46 2.91 10.11
CA GLU A 131 8.51 2.51 9.18
C GLU A 131 9.06 3.71 8.42
N ASP A 132 10.27 3.58 7.86
CA ASP A 132 10.85 4.59 6.98
C ASP A 132 10.12 4.64 5.63
N GLU A 133 9.97 5.85 5.08
CA GLU A 133 9.20 6.08 3.84
C GLU A 133 9.93 5.55 2.61
N MET A 134 11.24 5.74 2.53
CA MET A 134 12.03 5.29 1.38
C MET A 134 12.23 3.78 1.40
N ASP A 135 12.49 3.19 2.56
CA ASP A 135 12.55 1.73 2.72
C ASP A 135 11.25 1.08 2.26
N CYS A 136 10.09 1.56 2.76
CA CYS A 136 8.78 1.03 2.37
C CYS A 136 8.52 1.18 0.87
N LEU A 137 8.83 2.34 0.30
CA LEU A 137 8.63 2.64 -1.11
C LEU A 137 9.45 1.69 -2.00
N VAL A 138 10.76 1.58 -1.73
CA VAL A 138 11.66 0.72 -2.52
C VAL A 138 11.31 -0.75 -2.35
N ALA A 139 11.01 -1.21 -1.13
CA ALA A 139 10.61 -2.58 -0.88
C ALA A 139 9.28 -2.92 -1.58
N GLY A 140 8.27 -2.05 -1.47
CA GLY A 140 6.97 -2.22 -2.12
C GLY A 140 7.05 -2.23 -3.65
N SER A 141 7.81 -1.32 -4.25
CA SER A 141 8.03 -1.31 -5.71
C SER A 141 8.72 -2.58 -6.18
N ASN A 142 9.80 -3.00 -5.51
CA ASN A 142 10.50 -4.25 -5.85
C ASN A 142 9.59 -5.48 -5.70
N PHE A 143 8.74 -5.50 -4.69
CA PHE A 143 7.75 -6.56 -4.50
C PHE A 143 6.79 -6.63 -5.68
N LEU A 144 6.17 -5.51 -6.07
CA LEU A 144 5.20 -5.50 -7.17
C LEU A 144 5.83 -5.84 -8.52
N LEU A 145 7.01 -5.29 -8.83
CA LEU A 145 7.74 -5.60 -10.07
C LEU A 145 8.12 -7.09 -10.18
N LYS A 146 8.30 -7.79 -9.05
CA LYS A 146 8.63 -9.22 -9.03
C LYS A 146 7.41 -10.13 -8.95
N ALA A 147 6.35 -9.68 -8.27
CA ALA A 147 5.16 -10.49 -8.01
C ALA A 147 4.09 -10.33 -9.10
N VAL A 148 4.13 -9.28 -9.93
CA VAL A 148 3.03 -8.92 -10.82
C VAL A 148 3.54 -8.63 -12.23
N HIS A 149 3.34 -9.60 -13.12
CA HIS A 149 3.82 -9.55 -14.51
C HIS A 149 3.26 -8.39 -15.35
N THR A 150 2.10 -7.84 -14.96
CA THR A 150 1.43 -6.73 -15.67
C THR A 150 1.46 -5.43 -14.88
N GLU A 151 2.43 -5.25 -14.00
CA GLU A 151 2.56 -4.01 -13.21
C GLU A 151 3.22 -2.88 -14.00
N ALA A 152 4.35 -3.17 -14.64
CA ALA A 152 5.13 -2.17 -15.37
C ALA A 152 4.64 -2.01 -16.80
N PHE A 153 4.58 -0.76 -17.29
CA PHE A 153 4.23 -0.47 -18.68
C PHE A 153 4.91 0.79 -19.19
N THR A 154 5.12 0.85 -20.50
CA THR A 154 5.47 2.08 -21.23
C THR A 154 4.25 2.66 -21.92
N TYR A 155 4.22 3.98 -22.08
CA TYR A 155 3.22 4.67 -22.87
C TYR A 155 3.90 5.59 -23.88
N MET A 156 3.83 5.23 -25.16
CA MET A 156 4.46 5.98 -26.27
C MET A 156 3.46 6.07 -27.43
N ASP A 157 3.36 7.25 -28.06
CA ASP A 157 2.51 7.49 -29.23
C ASP A 157 1.05 7.01 -29.09
N GLY A 158 0.49 7.17 -27.88
CA GLY A 158 -0.89 6.76 -27.59
C GLY A 158 -1.06 5.28 -27.23
N GLN A 159 0.02 4.50 -27.27
CA GLN A 159 0.00 3.05 -27.07
C GLN A 159 0.58 2.66 -25.70
N LYS A 160 -0.16 1.81 -24.98
CA LYS A 160 0.26 1.21 -23.71
C LYS A 160 0.80 -0.19 -23.95
N GLU A 161 2.03 -0.45 -23.52
CA GLU A 161 2.66 -1.76 -23.63
C GLU A 161 3.19 -2.20 -22.26
N PHE A 162 2.78 -3.38 -21.79
CA PHE A 162 3.29 -3.92 -20.53
C PHE A 162 4.71 -4.44 -20.71
N VAL A 163 5.60 -4.10 -19.78
CA VAL A 163 6.99 -4.50 -19.79
C VAL A 163 7.13 -5.75 -18.94
N GLN A 164 7.64 -6.83 -19.52
CA GLN A 164 8.09 -7.98 -18.75
C GLN A 164 9.45 -7.66 -18.16
N ILE A 165 9.51 -7.57 -16.83
CA ILE A 165 10.74 -7.26 -16.09
C ILE A 165 11.51 -8.55 -15.86
N ASP A 166 12.70 -8.64 -16.42
CA ASP A 166 13.64 -9.71 -16.06
C ASP A 166 14.11 -9.52 -14.62
N HIS A 167 13.87 -10.51 -13.77
CA HIS A 167 14.24 -10.44 -12.35
C HIS A 167 15.75 -10.52 -12.13
N ASP A 168 16.49 -11.11 -13.08
CA ASP A 168 17.94 -11.22 -13.04
C ASP A 168 18.63 -9.92 -13.51
N ASP A 169 17.89 -9.02 -14.18
CA ASP A 169 18.39 -7.75 -14.73
C ASP A 169 17.56 -6.51 -14.29
N LEU A 170 16.91 -6.59 -13.12
CA LEU A 170 16.10 -5.48 -12.62
C LEU A 170 16.93 -4.24 -12.21
N TYR A 171 18.17 -4.44 -11.76
CA TYR A 171 18.98 -3.38 -11.18
C TYR A 171 20.18 -3.02 -12.09
N PRO A 172 20.62 -1.75 -12.11
CA PRO A 172 20.08 -0.62 -11.35
C PRO A 172 18.89 0.04 -12.03
N TYR A 173 18.04 0.73 -11.25
CA TYR A 173 16.98 1.58 -11.80
C TYR A 173 16.83 2.89 -11.02
N MET A 174 16.16 3.86 -11.65
CA MET A 174 15.78 5.13 -11.02
C MET A 174 14.29 5.08 -10.67
N LEU A 175 13.98 5.23 -9.39
CA LEU A 175 12.61 5.40 -8.91
C LEU A 175 12.31 6.88 -8.73
N VAL A 176 11.39 7.40 -9.54
CA VAL A 176 10.90 8.78 -9.43
C VAL A 176 9.52 8.76 -8.80
N ASN A 177 9.45 9.00 -7.49
CA ASN A 177 8.18 9.04 -6.77
C ASN A 177 7.60 10.46 -6.79
N ILE A 178 6.46 10.62 -7.47
CA ILE A 178 5.76 11.91 -7.62
C ILE A 178 4.56 11.93 -6.69
N GLY A 179 4.70 12.63 -5.56
CA GLY A 179 3.63 12.94 -4.61
C GLY A 179 3.36 14.44 -4.55
N SER A 180 3.20 14.99 -3.34
CA SER A 180 3.11 16.44 -3.14
C SER A 180 4.36 17.15 -3.68
N GLY A 181 5.54 16.58 -3.41
CA GLY A 181 6.81 16.89 -4.10
C GLY A 181 7.28 15.68 -4.93
N VAL A 182 8.55 15.68 -5.33
CA VAL A 182 9.16 14.58 -6.10
C VAL A 182 10.43 14.11 -5.40
N SER A 183 10.58 12.79 -5.26
CA SER A 183 11.82 12.14 -4.81
C SER A 183 12.40 11.30 -5.93
N MET A 184 13.71 11.42 -6.16
CA MET A 184 14.44 10.62 -7.14
C MET A 184 15.43 9.74 -6.39
N ILE A 185 15.28 8.43 -6.55
CA ILE A 185 15.99 7.41 -5.80
C ILE A 185 16.69 6.49 -6.77
N LYS A 186 18.01 6.34 -6.62
CA LYS A 186 18.79 5.33 -7.33
C LYS A 186 18.74 4.04 -6.53
N VAL A 187 18.31 2.96 -7.16
CA VAL A 187 18.22 1.63 -6.56
C VAL A 187 19.24 0.72 -7.24
N ASP A 188 20.31 0.39 -6.53
CA ASP A 188 21.41 -0.42 -7.02
C ASP A 188 21.21 -1.92 -6.74
N GLY A 189 20.29 -2.27 -5.86
CA GLY A 189 19.98 -3.66 -5.53
C GLY A 189 19.06 -3.82 -4.32
N PRO A 190 18.78 -5.05 -3.89
CA PRO A 190 17.98 -5.32 -2.70
C PRO A 190 18.56 -4.63 -1.46
N GLY A 191 17.78 -3.74 -0.84
CA GLY A 191 18.21 -2.95 0.33
C GLY A 191 19.35 -1.96 0.06
N LYS A 192 19.73 -1.73 -1.20
CA LYS A 192 20.79 -0.80 -1.60
C LYS A 192 20.22 0.29 -2.48
N PHE A 193 19.97 1.45 -1.87
CA PHE A 193 19.43 2.61 -2.57
C PHE A 193 19.86 3.90 -1.90
N GLU A 194 19.79 5.00 -2.64
CA GLU A 194 20.09 6.33 -2.16
C GLU A 194 19.14 7.36 -2.80
N ARG A 195 18.74 8.37 -2.03
CA ARG A 195 18.04 9.53 -2.60
C ARG A 195 19.05 10.42 -3.29
N VAL A 196 19.06 10.40 -4.62
CA VAL A 196 19.99 11.19 -5.42
C VAL A 196 19.53 12.63 -5.61
N SER A 197 18.22 12.86 -5.62
CA SER A 197 17.66 14.20 -5.82
C SER A 197 16.19 14.29 -5.40
N GLY A 198 15.62 15.48 -5.55
CA GLY A 198 14.19 15.70 -5.53
C GLY A 198 13.85 17.16 -5.75
N THR A 199 12.57 17.44 -5.89
CA THR A 199 12.06 18.81 -6.08
C THR A 199 10.77 19.00 -5.29
N ASN A 200 10.54 20.22 -4.83
CA ASN A 200 9.27 20.62 -4.23
C ASN A 200 8.20 20.90 -5.29
N VAL A 201 8.57 20.93 -6.57
CA VAL A 201 7.66 21.10 -7.72
C VAL A 201 7.10 19.74 -8.11
N GLY A 202 6.03 19.31 -7.44
CA GLY A 202 5.36 18.04 -7.67
C GLY A 202 3.86 18.20 -7.91
N GLY A 203 3.10 17.14 -7.59
CA GLY A 203 1.64 17.15 -7.72
C GLY A 203 0.97 18.19 -6.84
N GLY A 204 1.55 18.51 -5.67
CA GLY A 204 1.03 19.56 -4.79
C GLY A 204 1.16 20.96 -5.39
N THR A 205 2.25 21.22 -6.13
CA THR A 205 2.43 22.48 -6.86
C THR A 205 1.45 22.58 -8.03
N PHE A 206 1.34 21.52 -8.84
CA PHE A 206 0.37 21.46 -9.93
C PHE A 206 -1.05 21.72 -9.43
N TRP A 207 -1.46 21.00 -8.38
CA TRP A 207 -2.79 21.12 -7.80
C TRP A 207 -3.03 22.51 -7.20
N GLY A 208 -2.12 23.01 -6.36
CA GLY A 208 -2.30 24.31 -5.71
C GLY A 208 -2.38 25.47 -6.71
N LEU A 209 -1.62 25.44 -7.80
CA LEU A 209 -1.73 26.44 -8.87
C LEU A 209 -3.03 26.26 -9.67
N GLY A 210 -3.44 25.03 -9.96
CA GLY A 210 -4.70 24.73 -10.64
C GLY A 210 -5.91 25.23 -9.86
N GLU A 211 -5.93 25.02 -8.54
CA GLU A 211 -6.97 25.54 -7.65
C GLU A 211 -6.97 27.08 -7.65
N ALA A 212 -5.80 27.69 -7.46
CA ALA A 212 -5.66 29.15 -7.38
C ALA A 212 -6.09 29.88 -8.67
N PHE A 213 -5.76 29.31 -9.83
CA PHE A 213 -6.01 29.97 -11.12
C PHE A 213 -7.31 29.56 -11.78
N ASN A 214 -7.76 28.32 -11.62
CA ASN A 214 -8.91 27.78 -12.35
C ASN A 214 -10.07 27.32 -11.46
N LYS A 215 -9.99 27.50 -10.12
CA LYS A 215 -11.02 27.08 -9.15
C LYS A 215 -11.45 25.62 -9.28
N VAL A 216 -10.53 24.75 -9.69
CA VAL A 216 -10.78 23.31 -9.78
C VAL A 216 -11.03 22.77 -8.36
N GLN A 217 -12.09 22.00 -8.17
CA GLN A 217 -12.51 21.50 -6.85
C GLN A 217 -12.11 20.04 -6.58
N GLU A 218 -11.75 19.28 -7.61
CA GLU A 218 -11.33 17.87 -7.50
C GLU A 218 -10.11 17.57 -8.37
N PHE A 219 -9.24 16.70 -7.87
CA PHE A 219 -8.01 16.25 -8.53
C PHE A 219 -8.27 15.13 -9.55
#